data_AF-A0ABD5DV18-F1
#
_entry.id   AF-A0ABD5DV18-F1
#
_cell.length_a   1.000
_cell.length_b   1.000
_cell.length_c   1.000
_cell.angle_alpha   90.00
_cell.angle_beta   90.00
_cell.angle_gamma   90.00
#
_symmetry.space_group_name_H-M   'P 1'
#
loop_
_entity.id
_entity.type
_entity.pdbx_description
1 polymer ?
#
loop_
_entity_poly.entity_id
_entity_poly.type
_entity_poly.pdbx_seq_one_letter_code
_entity_poly.pdbx_strand_id
1 'polypeptide(L)'
;LDDQGNPDSKKSLTSHLASGTPGSVAGFSLALEKYGTMPLNKVIRPAIKLAEEGFIVNDALADDLKTYGSEVIPQHENSKAIFWKNGEPLKKGDRLVQKNLGKSLELIA
;
A
#
# COMPACT_ATOMS: atom_id res chain seq x y z
N LEU A 1 -14.17 10.10 -19.33
CA LEU A 1 -15.59 10.50 -19.46
C LEU A 1 -16.34 9.32 -20.05
N ASP A 2 -17.63 9.18 -19.75
CA ASP A 2 -18.52 8.30 -20.49
C ASP A 2 -18.83 8.87 -21.88
N ASP A 3 -19.65 8.17 -22.66
CA ASP A 3 -20.02 8.59 -24.03
C ASP A 3 -20.84 9.90 -24.05
N GLN A 4 -21.29 10.37 -22.89
CA GLN A 4 -22.08 11.60 -22.70
C GLN A 4 -21.23 12.75 -22.15
N GLY A 5 -19.94 12.53 -21.89
CA GLY A 5 -19.03 13.55 -21.38
C GLY A 5 -19.03 13.69 -19.85
N ASN A 6 -19.69 12.80 -19.09
CA ASN A 6 -19.69 12.82 -17.63
C ASN A 6 -18.48 12.06 -17.05
N PRO A 7 -18.08 12.31 -15.79
CA PRO A 7 -17.08 11.50 -15.10
C PRO A 7 -17.50 10.03 -15.04
N ASP A 8 -16.59 9.14 -15.46
CA ASP A 8 -16.77 7.69 -15.36
C ASP A 8 -16.03 7.22 -14.10
N SER A 9 -16.76 7.05 -12.99
CA SER A 9 -16.20 6.69 -11.69
C SER A 9 -15.46 5.36 -11.69
N LYS A 10 -15.89 4.40 -12.52
CA LYS A 10 -15.18 3.11 -12.62
C LYS A 10 -13.81 3.32 -13.24
N LYS A 11 -13.72 4.12 -14.31
CA LYS A 11 -12.44 4.48 -14.91
C LYS A 11 -11.57 5.31 -13.98
N SER A 12 -12.13 6.30 -13.30
CA SER A 12 -11.38 7.28 -12.52
C SER A 12 -11.05 6.86 -11.09
N LEU A 13 -11.67 5.81 -10.54
CA LEU A 13 -11.45 5.37 -9.15
C LEU A 13 -10.87 3.96 -9.05
N THR A 14 -11.38 2.98 -9.80
CA THR A 14 -11.06 1.56 -9.56
C THR A 14 -10.40 0.85 -10.74
N SER A 15 -10.34 1.47 -11.92
CA SER A 15 -9.58 0.93 -13.05
C SER A 15 -8.10 1.31 -12.99
N HIS A 16 -7.27 0.60 -13.77
CA HIS A 16 -5.86 0.97 -13.93
C HIS A 16 -5.64 2.40 -14.46
N LEU A 17 -6.61 2.99 -15.18
CA LEU A 17 -6.54 4.36 -15.68
C LEU A 17 -6.64 5.42 -14.58
N ALA A 18 -7.06 5.03 -13.37
CA ALA A 18 -7.15 5.94 -12.23
C ALA A 18 -5.77 6.32 -11.66
N SER A 19 -4.72 5.56 -12.00
CA SER A 19 -3.39 5.77 -11.44
C SER A 19 -2.60 6.84 -12.21
N GLY A 20 -2.26 7.93 -11.53
CA GLY A 20 -1.21 8.85 -11.98
C GLY A 20 0.19 8.32 -11.68
N THR A 21 1.23 8.97 -12.22
CA THR A 21 2.63 8.63 -11.91
C THR A 21 2.93 8.88 -10.41
N PRO A 22 3.33 7.86 -9.62
CA PRO A 22 3.56 8.04 -8.19
C PRO A 22 4.77 8.93 -7.86
N GLY A 23 4.60 9.91 -6.96
CA GLY A 23 5.64 10.90 -6.62
C GLY A 23 6.27 10.79 -5.23
N SER A 24 5.77 9.93 -4.33
CA SER A 24 6.16 9.92 -2.92
C SER A 24 7.65 9.64 -2.69
N VAL A 25 8.23 8.64 -3.37
CA VAL A 25 9.66 8.30 -3.22
C VAL A 25 10.54 9.47 -3.64
N ALA A 26 10.25 10.08 -4.79
CA ALA A 26 11.00 11.25 -5.28
C ALA A 26 10.90 12.43 -4.30
N GLY A 27 9.70 12.73 -3.80
CA GLY A 27 9.47 13.83 -2.86
C GLY A 27 10.21 13.64 -1.53
N PHE A 28 10.16 12.42 -0.96
CA PHE A 28 10.87 12.12 0.29
C PHE A 28 12.39 12.11 0.11
N SER A 29 12.90 11.54 -0.98
CA SER A 29 14.34 11.58 -1.27
C SER A 29 14.84 13.00 -1.46
N LEU A 30 14.12 13.85 -2.21
CA LEU A 30 14.48 15.26 -2.39
C LEU A 30 14.48 16.03 -1.06
N ALA A 31 13.44 15.84 -0.24
CA ALA A 31 13.35 16.48 1.06
C ALA A 31 14.48 16.02 1.99
N LEU A 32 14.80 14.73 1.99
CA LEU A 32 15.88 14.15 2.80
C LEU A 32 17.26 14.62 2.32
N GLU A 33 17.50 14.67 1.01
CA GLU A 33 18.75 15.17 0.43
C GLU A 33 18.98 16.64 0.79
N LYS A 34 17.93 17.46 0.69
CA LYS A 34 18.06 18.91 0.87
C LYS A 34 18.03 19.36 2.33
N TYR A 35 17.27 18.67 3.18
CA TYR A 35 16.98 19.11 4.55
C TYR A 35 17.23 18.05 5.62
N GLY A 36 17.50 16.81 5.22
CA GLY A 36 17.75 15.72 6.14
C GLY A 36 19.16 15.70 6.70
N THR A 37 19.36 14.85 7.70
CA THR A 37 20.64 14.65 8.37
C THR A 37 21.07 13.18 8.41
N MET A 38 20.26 12.29 7.83
CA MET A 38 20.49 10.84 7.80
C MET A 38 20.39 10.33 6.35
N PRO A 39 21.17 9.29 5.98
CA PRO A 39 21.06 8.68 4.66
C PRO A 39 19.74 7.89 4.51
N LEU A 40 19.26 7.77 3.26
CA LEU A 40 17.98 7.12 2.93
C LEU A 40 17.86 5.69 3.48
N ASN A 41 18.92 4.89 3.34
CA ASN A 41 18.97 3.53 3.86
C ASN A 41 18.73 3.42 5.37
N LYS A 42 19.06 4.45 6.16
CA LYS A 42 18.83 4.45 7.61
C LYS A 42 17.39 4.76 7.95
N VAL A 43 16.78 5.72 7.23
CA VAL A 43 15.40 6.14 7.51
C VAL A 43 14.36 5.16 6.96
N ILE A 44 14.66 4.41 5.89
CA ILE A 44 13.76 3.38 5.34
C ILE A 44 13.81 2.07 6.13
N ARG A 45 14.92 1.74 6.78
CA ARG A 45 15.15 0.45 7.42
C ARG A 45 14.08 0.01 8.43
N PRO A 46 13.48 0.90 9.26
CA PRO A 46 12.36 0.51 10.11
C PRO A 46 11.14 0.00 9.31
N ALA A 47 10.85 0.59 8.15
CA ALA A 47 9.75 0.16 7.28
C ALA A 47 10.04 -1.19 6.61
N ILE A 48 11.29 -1.44 6.17
CA ILE A 48 11.72 -2.76 5.66
C ILE A 48 11.44 -3.83 6.74
N LYS A 49 11.89 -3.58 7.97
CA LYS A 49 11.68 -4.52 9.10
C LYS A 49 10.20 -4.81 9.33
N LEU A 50 9.35 -3.78 9.37
CA LEU A 50 7.90 -3.95 9.53
C LEU A 50 7.26 -4.73 8.38
N ALA A 51 7.73 -4.54 7.14
CA ALA A 51 7.22 -5.26 5.99
C ALA A 51 7.64 -6.74 5.99
N GLU A 52 8.87 -7.05 6.40
CA GLU A 52 9.43 -8.41 6.38
C GLU A 52 9.03 -9.27 7.58
N GLU A 53 9.10 -8.70 8.78
CA GLU A 53 8.75 -9.39 10.03
C GLU A 53 7.24 -9.33 10.31
N GLY A 54 6.56 -8.38 9.66
CA GLY A 54 5.15 -8.09 9.85
C GLY A 54 4.84 -7.39 11.16
N PHE A 55 3.62 -6.88 11.24
CA PHE A 55 3.07 -6.23 12.42
C PHE A 55 1.66 -6.74 12.71
N ILE A 56 1.21 -6.49 13.95
CA ILE A 56 -0.13 -6.91 14.38
C ILE A 56 -1.16 -5.91 13.86
N VAL A 57 -2.16 -6.43 13.15
CA VAL A 57 -3.31 -5.67 12.67
C VAL A 57 -4.07 -5.14 13.89
N ASN A 58 -4.22 -3.82 13.96
CA ASN A 58 -5.00 -3.14 14.98
C ASN A 58 -6.47 -2.97 14.55
N ASP A 59 -7.31 -2.38 15.40
CA ASP A 59 -8.73 -2.14 15.09
C ASP A 59 -8.91 -1.32 13.81
N ALA A 60 -8.18 -0.21 13.68
CA ALA A 60 -8.30 0.69 12.53
C ALA A 60 -8.04 -0.04 11.20
N LEU A 61 -6.94 -0.78 11.08
CA LEU A 61 -6.63 -1.51 9.85
C LEU A 61 -7.63 -2.65 9.60
N ALA A 62 -8.09 -3.35 10.63
CA ALA A 62 -9.10 -4.39 10.48
C ALA A 62 -10.43 -3.81 9.96
N ASP A 63 -10.85 -2.68 10.52
CA ASP A 63 -12.09 -1.98 10.13
C ASP A 63 -11.99 -1.44 8.69
N ASP A 64 -10.85 -0.86 8.32
CA ASP A 64 -10.61 -0.35 6.96
C ASP A 64 -10.57 -1.50 5.94
N LEU A 65 -9.90 -2.61 6.25
CA LEU A 65 -9.88 -3.79 5.39
C LEU A 65 -11.29 -4.37 5.20
N LYS A 66 -12.07 -4.46 6.28
CA LYS A 66 -13.44 -4.98 6.21
C LYS A 66 -14.37 -4.05 5.45
N THR A 67 -14.30 -2.75 5.69
CA THR A 67 -15.23 -1.76 5.13
C THR A 67 -14.87 -1.38 3.71
N TYR A 68 -13.68 -0.79 3.51
CA TYR A 68 -13.27 -0.27 2.21
C TYR A 68 -12.48 -1.31 1.41
N GLY A 69 -11.64 -2.09 2.08
CA GLY A 69 -10.82 -3.11 1.42
C GLY A 69 -11.68 -4.15 0.68
N SER A 70 -12.80 -4.57 1.28
CA SER A 70 -13.71 -5.56 0.69
C SER A 70 -14.28 -5.14 -0.67
N GLU A 71 -14.35 -3.83 -0.95
CA GLU A 71 -14.86 -3.33 -2.23
C GLU A 71 -13.87 -3.54 -3.37
N VAL A 72 -12.55 -3.54 -3.12
CA VAL A 72 -11.53 -3.49 -4.18
C VAL A 72 -10.44 -4.56 -4.08
N ILE A 73 -9.98 -4.90 -2.88
CA ILE A 73 -8.84 -5.81 -2.69
C ILE A 73 -9.13 -7.23 -3.20
N PRO A 74 -10.28 -7.86 -2.90
CA PRO A 74 -10.57 -9.22 -3.37
C PRO A 74 -10.68 -9.36 -4.89
N GLN A 75 -10.84 -8.24 -5.63
CA GLN A 75 -10.95 -8.23 -7.09
C GLN A 75 -9.60 -8.41 -7.80
N HIS A 76 -8.49 -8.34 -7.06
CA HIS A 76 -7.14 -8.44 -7.61
C HIS A 76 -6.33 -9.50 -6.86
N GLU A 77 -5.92 -10.56 -7.56
CA GLU A 77 -5.25 -11.72 -6.96
C GLU A 77 -3.99 -11.36 -6.17
N ASN A 78 -3.18 -10.43 -6.69
CA ASN A 78 -1.97 -9.97 -6.02
C ASN A 78 -2.26 -9.20 -4.72
N SER A 79 -3.29 -8.36 -4.69
CA SER A 79 -3.72 -7.63 -3.50
C SER A 79 -4.34 -8.58 -2.47
N LYS A 80 -5.22 -9.47 -2.93
CA LYS A 80 -5.87 -10.49 -2.09
C LYS A 80 -4.85 -11.41 -1.41
N ALA A 81 -3.79 -11.81 -2.13
CA ALA A 81 -2.73 -12.65 -1.56
C ALA A 81 -1.98 -12.02 -0.37
N ILE A 82 -2.06 -10.69 -0.19
CA ILE A 82 -1.37 -9.97 0.88
C ILE A 82 -2.32 -9.69 2.06
N PHE A 83 -3.53 -9.21 1.77
CA PHE A 83 -4.43 -8.65 2.78
C PHE A 83 -5.61 -9.56 3.15
N TRP A 84 -5.79 -10.68 2.44
CA TRP A 84 -6.84 -11.66 2.69
C TRP A 84 -6.25 -13.00 3.10
N LYS A 85 -6.92 -13.67 4.05
CA LYS A 85 -6.55 -14.98 4.54
C LYS A 85 -7.81 -15.83 4.67
N ASN A 86 -7.79 -17.04 4.07
CA ASN A 86 -8.93 -17.97 4.08
C ASN A 86 -10.25 -17.36 3.56
N GLY A 87 -10.17 -16.46 2.57
CA GLY A 87 -11.35 -15.82 1.98
C GLY A 87 -11.85 -14.56 2.72
N GLU A 88 -11.25 -14.20 3.84
CA GLU A 88 -11.64 -13.07 4.68
C GLU A 88 -10.53 -12.02 4.77
N PRO A 89 -10.85 -10.72 5.00
CA PRO A 89 -9.83 -9.73 5.33
C PRO A 89 -9.10 -10.12 6.60
N LEU A 90 -7.81 -9.76 6.70
CA LEU A 90 -7.08 -9.87 7.96
C LEU A 90 -7.82 -9.12 9.07
N LYS A 91 -7.89 -9.75 10.25
CA LYS A 91 -8.65 -9.25 11.40
C LYS A 91 -7.68 -8.74 12.47
N LYS A 92 -8.20 -7.97 13.43
CA LYS A 92 -7.41 -7.53 14.59
C LYS A 92 -6.71 -8.72 15.24
N GLY A 93 -5.41 -8.57 15.51
CA GLY A 93 -4.59 -9.62 16.10
C GLY A 93 -3.89 -10.52 15.07
N ASP A 94 -4.34 -10.54 13.81
CA ASP A 94 -3.57 -11.18 12.74
C ASP A 94 -2.24 -10.46 12.51
N ARG A 95 -1.25 -11.19 12.01
CA ARG A 95 0.03 -10.63 11.59
C ARG A 95 0.02 -10.38 10.08
N LEU A 96 0.14 -9.12 9.68
CA LEU A 96 0.31 -8.72 8.28
C LEU A 96 1.80 -8.70 7.93
N VAL A 97 2.21 -9.55 6.98
CA VAL A 97 3.56 -9.59 6.41
C VAL A 97 3.49 -9.20 4.94
N GLN A 98 4.38 -8.31 4.49
CA GLN A 98 4.37 -7.73 3.15
C GLN A 98 5.74 -7.92 2.46
N LYS A 99 6.15 -9.18 2.22
CA LYS A 99 7.50 -9.51 1.71
C LYS A 99 7.85 -8.80 0.38
N ASN A 100 6.90 -8.69 -0.54
CA ASN A 100 7.13 -8.01 -1.82
C ASN A 100 7.38 -6.51 -1.62
N LEU A 101 6.67 -5.89 -0.67
CA LEU A 101 6.92 -4.49 -0.30
C LEU A 101 8.27 -4.36 0.41
N GLY A 102 8.62 -5.28 1.32
CA GLY A 102 9.94 -5.35 1.95
C GLY A 102 11.05 -5.35 0.90
N LYS A 103 10.94 -6.23 -0.11
CA LYS A 103 11.91 -6.28 -1.21
C LYS A 103 11.97 -4.99 -2.02
N SER A 104 10.84 -4.35 -2.28
CA SER A 104 10.80 -3.07 -2.99
C SER A 104 11.51 -1.98 -2.19
N LEU A 105 11.28 -1.91 -0.88
CA LEU A 105 11.94 -0.97 0.02
C LEU A 105 13.45 -1.23 0.14
N GLU A 106 13.88 -2.50 0.16
CA GLU A 106 15.31 -2.86 0.10
C GLU A 106 16.00 -2.32 -1.15
N LEU A 107 15.33 -2.36 -2.32
CA LEU A 107 15.90 -1.86 -3.57
C LEU A 107 15.96 -0.33 -3.65
N ILE A 108 15.16 0.37 -2.84
CA ILE A 108 15.18 1.83 -2.74
C ILE A 108 16.28 2.31 -1.77
N ALA A 109 16.52 1.55 -0.70
CA ALA A 109 17.46 1.88 0.38
C ALA A 109 18.92 1.94 -0.11
#